data_AF-A0A1C7HUZ5-F1
#
_entry.id   AF-A0A1C7HUZ5-F1
#
_cell.length_a   1.000
_cell.length_b   1.000
_cell.length_c   1.000
_cell.angle_alpha   90.00
_cell.angle_beta   90.00
_cell.angle_gamma   90.00
#
_symmetry.space_group_name_H-M   'P 1'
#
loop_
_entity.id
_entity.type
_entity.pdbx_description
1 polymer ?
#
loop_
_entity_poly.entity_id
_entity_poly.type
_entity_poly.pdbx_seq_one_letter_code
_entity_poly.pdbx_strand_id
1 'polypeptide(L)'
;MKKFILFILIISCFGCESASQKTSCDYELVFDQALGYGINEHDGTPAAISTHVAKRDSILLAKSKDSCFDQSLQKAARATLDNSDTKLDYHPEETNKDEILFYIPHTDIQQGDMQFEVQIGDIRKKESVNTTVIPVKKFLIVPLLTSKKNKELSITNTQMQTWHNEILKRLPLSRNGLQLILHDSLDIRGDVYDLDTWFGRLRTWNLLKHLKNELECDGVIGLSPAKMDLNDQKDALSGFTFGADTTVILENGDETAITMVHEISHFYQVGDEYAGGQLNPEVNIPPYGMKGTDMLHPGTAARGLNPYIHGGKNDEKQGSGTLITSSQIPYDSVEHKLIRHDMTSYMGKDGYAMQEYWTTGMIWKHLIQEWRITE
;
A
#
# COMPACT_ATOMS: atom_id res chain seq x y z
N MET A 1 40.60 -29.49 78.94
CA MET A 1 40.56 -28.30 78.04
C MET A 1 40.54 -28.76 76.60
N LYS A 2 39.39 -28.59 75.91
CA LYS A 2 39.22 -28.25 74.48
C LYS A 2 37.73 -28.40 74.17
N LYS A 3 37.02 -27.26 74.19
CA LYS A 3 35.64 -27.14 73.69
C LYS A 3 35.72 -27.08 72.16
N PHE A 4 35.08 -28.01 71.46
CA PHE A 4 34.76 -27.85 70.04
C PHE A 4 33.35 -27.27 69.94
N ILE A 5 33.27 -26.04 69.44
CA ILE A 5 32.00 -25.39 69.09
C ILE A 5 31.70 -25.81 67.65
N LEU A 6 30.60 -26.54 67.46
CA LEU A 6 30.07 -26.90 66.15
C LEU A 6 29.28 -25.70 65.60
N PHE A 7 29.80 -25.02 64.60
CA PHE A 7 29.07 -24.03 63.82
C PHE A 7 28.19 -24.75 62.80
N ILE A 8 26.88 -24.74 63.00
CA ILE A 8 25.91 -25.16 61.98
C ILE A 8 25.71 -23.99 61.02
N LEU A 9 26.25 -24.11 59.81
CA LEU A 9 25.99 -23.20 58.71
C LEU A 9 24.63 -23.57 58.10
N ILE A 10 23.58 -22.82 58.41
CA ILE A 10 22.30 -22.93 57.72
C ILE A 10 22.45 -22.20 56.38
N ILE A 11 22.69 -22.95 55.30
CA ILE A 11 22.55 -22.45 53.94
C ILE A 11 21.04 -22.31 53.71
N SER A 12 20.54 -21.09 53.87
CA SER A 12 19.22 -20.69 53.39
C SER A 12 19.19 -20.93 51.89
N CYS A 13 18.45 -21.95 51.46
CA CYS A 13 18.03 -22.09 50.08
C CYS A 13 17.19 -20.86 49.74
N PHE A 14 17.81 -19.85 49.13
CA PHE A 14 17.07 -18.91 48.32
C PHE A 14 16.39 -19.74 47.24
N GLY A 15 15.06 -19.80 47.32
CA GLY A 15 14.25 -20.38 46.27
C GLY A 15 14.67 -19.75 44.95
N CYS A 16 15.28 -20.55 44.11
CA CYS A 16 15.26 -20.30 42.69
C CYS A 16 13.78 -20.48 42.33
N GLU A 17 13.00 -19.40 42.37
CA GLU A 17 11.80 -19.30 41.55
C GLU A 17 12.29 -19.50 40.13
N SER A 18 12.29 -20.75 39.67
CA SER A 18 12.31 -21.05 38.27
C SER A 18 11.09 -20.32 37.72
N ALA A 19 11.30 -19.15 37.11
CA ALA A 19 10.30 -18.52 36.28
C ALA A 19 9.77 -19.62 35.37
N SER A 20 8.52 -20.05 35.60
CA SER A 20 7.86 -21.07 34.82
C SER A 20 7.90 -20.62 33.37
N GLN A 21 8.79 -21.24 32.57
CA GLN A 21 8.90 -20.95 31.13
C GLN A 21 7.52 -21.21 30.53
N LYS A 22 6.91 -20.17 29.99
CA LYS A 22 5.58 -20.30 29.38
C LYS A 22 5.76 -21.12 28.10
N THR A 23 5.18 -22.31 28.04
CA THR A 23 5.39 -23.21 26.89
C THR A 23 4.36 -23.02 25.78
N SER A 24 3.31 -22.24 26.03
CA SER A 24 2.24 -21.98 25.07
C SER A 24 1.66 -20.56 25.19
N CYS A 25 1.27 -20.01 24.04
CA CYS A 25 0.59 -18.73 23.89
C CYS A 25 -0.36 -18.86 22.70
N ASP A 26 -1.65 -18.53 22.86
CA ASP A 26 -2.58 -18.54 21.72
C ASP A 26 -2.35 -17.30 20.85
N TYR A 27 -2.38 -17.49 19.53
CA TYR A 27 -2.09 -16.44 18.56
C TYR A 27 -2.88 -16.62 17.28
N GLU A 28 -3.11 -15.54 16.54
CA GLU A 28 -3.59 -15.60 15.15
C GLU A 28 -2.41 -15.45 14.18
N LEU A 29 -2.59 -15.97 12.96
CA LEU A 29 -1.65 -15.78 11.86
C LEU A 29 -2.25 -14.79 10.87
N VAL A 30 -1.40 -13.92 10.34
CA VAL A 30 -1.76 -12.94 9.31
C VAL A 30 -0.67 -12.95 8.25
N PHE A 31 -1.03 -13.29 7.02
CA PHE A 31 -0.15 -13.11 5.87
C PHE A 31 -0.40 -11.74 5.24
N ASP A 32 0.66 -10.98 5.00
CA ASP A 32 0.54 -9.57 4.58
C ASP A 32 1.60 -9.16 3.54
N GLN A 33 1.17 -8.31 2.62
CA GLN A 33 1.93 -7.74 1.50
C GLN A 33 1.77 -6.23 1.32
N ALA A 34 0.85 -5.62 2.06
CA ALA A 34 0.54 -4.19 2.07
C ALA A 34 -0.42 -3.85 3.22
N LEU A 35 -1.43 -4.69 3.44
CA LEU A 35 -2.42 -4.55 4.50
C LEU A 35 -2.92 -5.94 4.93
N GLY A 36 -2.79 -6.28 6.21
CA GLY A 36 -3.26 -7.56 6.75
C GLY A 36 -4.79 -7.67 6.83
N TYR A 37 -5.47 -6.59 7.20
CA TYR A 37 -6.93 -6.56 7.35
C TYR A 37 -7.60 -5.37 6.64
N GLY A 38 -8.63 -5.67 5.86
CA GLY A 38 -9.63 -4.68 5.44
C GLY A 38 -10.70 -4.48 6.51
N ILE A 39 -11.68 -3.63 6.20
CA ILE A 39 -12.89 -3.44 7.00
C ILE A 39 -14.03 -4.17 6.30
N ASN A 40 -14.77 -5.00 7.04
CA ASN A 40 -16.01 -5.59 6.55
C ASN A 40 -17.08 -4.49 6.45
N GLU A 41 -17.56 -4.25 5.24
CA GLU A 41 -18.51 -3.19 4.94
C GLU A 41 -19.89 -3.40 5.61
N HIS A 42 -20.22 -4.62 6.04
CA HIS A 42 -21.51 -4.92 6.65
C HIS A 42 -21.57 -4.64 8.16
N ASP A 43 -20.46 -4.80 8.87
CA ASP A 43 -20.43 -4.72 10.34
C ASP A 43 -19.22 -3.99 10.93
N GLY A 44 -18.28 -3.54 10.10
CA GLY A 44 -17.07 -2.82 10.49
C GLY A 44 -15.97 -3.68 11.11
N THR A 45 -16.14 -5.00 11.14
CA THR A 45 -15.13 -5.90 11.71
C THR A 45 -13.89 -6.05 10.81
N PRO A 46 -12.70 -6.31 11.36
CA PRO A 46 -11.53 -6.63 10.55
C PRO A 46 -11.78 -7.87 9.68
N ALA A 47 -11.46 -7.77 8.39
CA ALA A 47 -11.56 -8.88 7.43
C ALA A 47 -10.19 -9.13 6.82
N ALA A 48 -9.66 -10.35 6.95
CA ALA A 48 -8.34 -10.70 6.41
C ALA A 48 -8.32 -10.47 4.89
N ILE A 49 -7.27 -9.80 4.41
CA ILE A 49 -7.07 -9.65 2.96
C ILE A 49 -6.66 -11.01 2.42
N SER A 50 -7.48 -11.58 1.52
CA SER A 50 -7.24 -12.89 0.92
C SER A 50 -6.69 -12.84 -0.51
N THR A 51 -6.44 -11.64 -1.03
CA THR A 51 -5.94 -11.42 -2.39
C THR A 51 -4.48 -11.03 -2.35
N HIS A 52 -3.62 -11.94 -2.80
CA HIS A 52 -2.17 -11.78 -2.72
C HIS A 52 -1.51 -11.91 -4.10
N VAL A 53 -0.35 -11.29 -4.23
CA VAL A 53 0.45 -11.20 -5.45
C VAL A 53 1.66 -12.12 -5.32
N ALA A 54 1.86 -12.99 -6.30
CA ALA A 54 3.04 -13.82 -6.44
C ALA A 54 4.28 -12.93 -6.65
N LYS A 55 5.46 -13.40 -6.23
CA LYS A 55 6.71 -12.67 -6.41
C LYS A 55 6.72 -11.28 -5.77
N ARG A 56 6.08 -11.14 -4.61
CA ARG A 56 6.11 -9.92 -3.79
C ARG A 56 6.65 -10.23 -2.40
N ASP A 57 7.48 -9.34 -1.88
CA ASP A 57 8.02 -9.44 -0.52
C ASP A 57 6.84 -9.38 0.46
N SER A 58 6.82 -10.31 1.42
CA SER A 58 5.66 -10.54 2.29
C SER A 58 6.12 -10.75 3.72
N ILE A 59 5.17 -10.69 4.65
CA ILE A 59 5.37 -11.14 6.02
C ILE A 59 4.33 -12.17 6.40
N LEU A 60 4.72 -13.02 7.35
CA LEU A 60 3.80 -13.81 8.15
C LEU A 60 3.93 -13.30 9.59
N LEU A 61 2.83 -12.78 10.12
CA LEU A 61 2.76 -12.24 11.47
C LEU A 61 1.99 -13.20 12.37
N ALA A 62 2.61 -13.59 13.49
CA ALA A 62 1.90 -14.20 14.59
C ALA A 62 1.54 -13.13 15.62
N LYS A 63 0.24 -12.96 15.90
CA LYS A 63 -0.27 -11.96 16.84
C LYS A 63 -0.90 -12.64 18.06
N SER A 64 -0.33 -12.38 19.22
CA SER A 64 -0.79 -12.89 20.50
C SER A 64 -2.14 -12.30 20.87
N LYS A 65 -3.03 -13.15 21.39
CA LYS A 65 -4.32 -12.68 21.93
C LYS A 65 -4.20 -12.01 23.30
N ASP A 66 -3.20 -12.41 24.08
CA ASP A 66 -3.05 -12.02 25.49
C ASP A 66 -1.65 -11.42 25.80
N SER A 67 -0.97 -10.87 24.79
CA SER A 67 0.38 -10.29 24.93
C SER A 67 1.38 -11.25 25.59
N CYS A 68 1.33 -12.53 25.22
CA CYS A 68 1.97 -13.62 25.96
C CYS A 68 3.29 -14.16 25.37
N PHE A 69 3.85 -13.54 24.33
CA PHE A 69 5.12 -13.97 23.77
C PHE A 69 6.29 -13.51 24.65
N ASP A 70 6.70 -14.35 25.61
CA ASP A 70 7.93 -14.12 26.35
C ASP A 70 9.19 -14.35 25.48
N GLN A 71 10.36 -13.99 26.00
CA GLN A 71 11.62 -14.15 25.26
C GLN A 71 11.94 -15.60 24.88
N SER A 72 11.44 -16.58 25.64
CA SER A 72 11.65 -18.00 25.34
C SER A 72 10.83 -18.40 24.11
N LEU A 73 9.56 -18.01 24.08
CA LEU A 73 8.65 -18.25 22.95
C LEU A 73 9.13 -17.52 21.69
N GLN A 74 9.55 -16.25 21.82
CA GLN A 74 10.09 -15.47 20.71
C GLN A 74 11.31 -16.16 20.07
N LYS A 75 12.27 -16.64 20.87
CA LYS A 75 13.48 -17.32 20.36
C LYS A 75 13.19 -18.70 19.74
N ALA A 76 12.20 -19.40 20.27
CA ALA A 76 11.81 -20.72 19.82
C ALA A 76 10.88 -20.68 18.58
N ALA A 77 10.29 -19.53 18.26
CA ALA A 77 9.35 -19.39 17.17
C ALA A 77 9.98 -19.69 15.80
N ARG A 78 9.28 -20.44 14.96
CA ARG A 78 9.71 -20.81 13.60
C ARG A 78 8.51 -20.78 12.67
N ALA A 79 8.70 -20.33 11.44
CA ALA A 79 7.73 -20.51 10.37
C ALA A 79 8.34 -21.39 9.30
N THR A 80 7.53 -22.22 8.66
CA THR A 80 7.98 -23.09 7.58
C THR A 80 6.98 -23.03 6.43
N LEU A 81 7.48 -22.93 5.20
CA LEU A 81 6.68 -23.06 3.98
C LEU A 81 6.88 -24.48 3.46
N ASP A 82 5.79 -25.23 3.37
CA ASP A 82 5.79 -26.57 2.79
C ASP A 82 5.35 -26.48 1.33
N ASN A 83 6.33 -26.38 0.44
CA ASN A 83 6.12 -26.56 -0.99
C ASN A 83 6.49 -28.00 -1.31
N SER A 84 5.69 -28.69 -2.13
CA SER A 84 5.78 -30.14 -2.42
C SER A 84 7.19 -30.70 -2.69
N ASP A 85 8.12 -29.85 -3.14
CA ASP A 85 9.49 -30.21 -3.50
C ASP A 85 10.56 -29.70 -2.51
N THR A 86 10.25 -28.71 -1.66
CA THR A 86 11.20 -28.10 -0.72
C THR A 86 10.50 -27.52 0.51
N LYS A 87 11.06 -27.81 1.69
CA LYS A 87 10.69 -27.14 2.94
C LYS A 87 11.61 -25.96 3.19
N LEU A 88 11.05 -24.77 3.30
CA LEU A 88 11.78 -23.54 3.61
C LEU A 88 11.50 -23.13 5.05
N ASP A 89 12.54 -22.77 5.78
CA ASP A 89 12.45 -22.38 7.19
C ASP A 89 12.75 -20.89 7.36
N TYR A 90 11.93 -20.21 8.17
CA TYR A 90 12.04 -18.80 8.47
C TYR A 90 12.19 -18.57 9.97
N HIS A 91 13.08 -17.65 10.32
CA HIS A 91 13.31 -17.21 11.69
C HIS A 91 12.62 -15.87 11.95
N PRO A 92 12.23 -15.60 13.20
CA PRO A 92 11.69 -14.30 13.58
C PRO A 92 12.68 -13.18 13.26
N GLU A 93 12.19 -12.12 12.63
CA GLU A 93 12.96 -10.91 12.34
C GLU A 93 12.71 -9.83 13.38
N GLU A 94 11.44 -9.54 13.64
CA GLU A 94 11.02 -8.64 14.71
C GLU A 94 10.13 -9.37 15.70
N THR A 95 10.34 -9.13 17.00
CA THR A 95 9.55 -9.75 18.06
C THR A 95 9.27 -8.79 19.20
N ASN A 96 8.08 -8.89 19.77
CA ASN A 96 7.71 -8.28 21.03
C ASN A 96 6.69 -9.19 21.76
N LYS A 97 6.11 -8.72 22.85
CA LYS A 97 5.16 -9.54 23.65
C LYS A 97 3.84 -9.84 22.92
N ASP A 98 3.49 -9.00 21.96
CA ASP A 98 2.25 -9.02 21.21
C ASP A 98 2.42 -9.72 19.85
N GLU A 99 3.61 -9.66 19.25
CA GLU A 99 3.81 -10.03 17.85
C GLU A 99 5.16 -10.68 17.60
N ILE A 100 5.16 -11.63 16.67
CA ILE A 100 6.37 -12.23 16.08
C ILE A 100 6.23 -12.17 14.56
N LEU A 101 7.14 -11.46 13.90
CA LEU A 101 7.16 -11.24 12.46
C LEU A 101 8.19 -12.14 11.80
N PHE A 102 7.78 -12.83 10.73
CA PHE A 102 8.64 -13.59 9.83
C PHE A 102 8.61 -12.92 8.45
N TYR A 103 9.77 -12.57 7.92
CA TYR A 103 9.88 -12.10 6.55
C TYR A 103 9.94 -13.26 5.57
N ILE A 104 9.15 -13.15 4.50
CA ILE A 104 9.08 -14.11 3.42
C ILE A 104 9.52 -13.40 2.13
N PRO A 105 10.70 -13.74 1.58
CA PRO A 105 11.22 -13.06 0.40
C PRO A 105 10.36 -13.37 -0.83
N HIS A 106 10.24 -12.39 -1.74
CA HIS A 106 9.47 -12.55 -2.97
C HIS A 106 9.88 -13.77 -3.82
N THR A 107 11.13 -14.24 -3.72
CA THR A 107 11.61 -15.42 -4.45
C THR A 107 10.83 -16.69 -4.09
N ASP A 108 10.29 -16.75 -2.87
CA ASP A 108 9.65 -17.93 -2.29
C ASP A 108 8.13 -17.90 -2.49
N ILE A 109 7.54 -16.70 -2.62
CA ILE A 109 6.11 -16.50 -2.92
C ILE A 109 5.81 -16.89 -4.37
N GLN A 110 5.35 -18.13 -4.58
CA GLN A 110 4.94 -18.65 -5.89
C GLN A 110 3.45 -18.44 -6.13
N GLN A 111 3.07 -18.44 -7.41
CA GLN A 111 1.67 -18.51 -7.83
C GLN A 111 0.98 -19.76 -7.29
N GLY A 112 -0.28 -19.61 -6.90
CA GLY A 112 -1.14 -20.70 -6.45
C GLY A 112 -1.24 -20.78 -4.94
N ASP A 113 -1.68 -21.95 -4.46
CA ASP A 113 -1.87 -22.23 -3.05
C ASP A 113 -0.55 -22.56 -2.37
N MET A 114 -0.29 -21.93 -1.24
CA MET A 114 0.84 -22.14 -0.35
C MET A 114 0.33 -22.39 1.07
N GLN A 115 1.04 -23.22 1.82
CA GLN A 115 0.74 -23.46 3.23
C GLN A 115 1.96 -23.16 4.09
N PHE A 116 1.79 -22.18 4.99
CA PHE A 116 2.74 -21.90 6.04
C PHE A 116 2.33 -22.66 7.30
N GLU A 117 3.30 -23.20 8.02
CA GLU A 117 3.14 -23.70 9.38
C GLU A 117 4.03 -22.87 10.31
N VAL A 118 3.43 -22.29 11.34
CA VAL A 118 4.14 -21.54 12.38
C VAL A 118 4.10 -22.35 13.66
N GLN A 119 5.26 -22.52 14.28
CA GLN A 119 5.42 -23.13 15.59
C GLN A 119 5.90 -22.08 16.59
N ILE A 120 5.18 -21.90 17.69
CA ILE A 120 5.57 -21.04 18.82
C ILE A 120 5.34 -21.83 20.11
N GLY A 121 6.44 -22.23 20.75
CA GLY A 121 6.40 -23.19 21.85
C GLY A 121 5.78 -24.52 21.39
N ASP A 122 4.75 -24.96 22.11
CA ASP A 122 4.04 -26.20 21.85
C ASP A 122 2.92 -26.06 20.80
N ILE A 123 2.56 -24.83 20.41
CA ILE A 123 1.43 -24.57 19.50
C ILE A 123 1.92 -24.44 18.06
N ARG A 124 1.30 -25.23 17.18
CA ARG A 124 1.45 -25.13 15.72
C ARG A 124 0.15 -24.64 15.09
N LYS A 125 0.24 -23.65 14.21
CA LYS A 125 -0.87 -23.17 13.39
C LYS A 125 -0.47 -23.14 11.93
N LYS A 126 -1.46 -23.31 11.07
CA LYS A 126 -1.29 -23.28 9.62
C LYS A 126 -1.99 -22.07 9.04
N GLU A 127 -1.37 -21.46 8.06
CA GLU A 127 -1.93 -20.36 7.27
C GLU A 127 -1.90 -20.75 5.80
N SER A 128 -3.06 -20.72 5.14
CA SER A 128 -3.21 -21.06 3.73
C SER A 128 -3.35 -19.78 2.92
N VAL A 129 -2.45 -19.61 1.94
CA VAL A 129 -2.33 -18.39 1.15
C VAL A 129 -2.47 -18.75 -0.32
N ASN A 130 -3.39 -18.10 -1.03
CA ASN A 130 -3.46 -18.19 -2.48
C ASN A 130 -2.89 -16.91 -3.09
N THR A 131 -1.90 -17.04 -3.99
CA THR A 131 -1.34 -15.89 -4.69
C THR A 131 -1.52 -15.98 -6.20
N THR A 132 -1.53 -14.83 -6.83
CA THR A 132 -1.77 -14.69 -8.27
C THR A 132 -0.61 -14.01 -8.97
N VAL A 133 -0.41 -14.32 -10.24
CA VAL A 133 0.52 -13.55 -11.06
C VAL A 133 -0.21 -12.32 -11.57
N ILE A 134 0.40 -11.17 -11.35
CA ILE A 134 0.02 -9.92 -11.99
C ILE A 134 1.03 -9.67 -13.12
N PRO A 135 0.59 -9.50 -14.38
CA PRO A 135 1.47 -9.17 -15.48
C PRO A 135 2.25 -7.88 -15.20
N VAL A 136 3.44 -7.78 -15.80
CA VAL A 136 4.26 -6.57 -15.68
C VAL A 136 3.51 -5.39 -16.28
N LYS A 137 3.34 -4.32 -15.50
CA LYS A 137 2.70 -3.07 -15.92
C LYS A 137 3.74 -2.05 -16.37
N LYS A 138 3.57 -1.55 -17.59
CA LYS A 138 4.43 -0.55 -18.24
C LYS A 138 3.74 0.80 -18.26
N PHE A 139 4.33 1.77 -17.57
CA PHE A 139 3.88 3.15 -17.58
C PHE A 139 4.91 4.05 -18.25
N LEU A 140 4.47 4.79 -19.26
CA LEU A 140 5.29 5.78 -19.94
C LEU A 140 5.24 7.10 -19.15
N ILE A 141 6.41 7.64 -18.82
CA ILE A 141 6.57 8.92 -18.14
C ILE A 141 7.06 9.95 -19.15
N VAL A 142 6.28 11.00 -19.40
CA VAL A 142 6.55 11.97 -20.48
C VAL A 142 6.68 13.36 -19.90
N PRO A 143 7.89 13.94 -19.80
CA PRO A 143 8.05 15.33 -19.42
C PRO A 143 7.40 16.26 -20.44
N LEU A 144 6.68 17.28 -19.99
CA LEU A 144 6.01 18.24 -20.88
C LEU A 144 6.76 19.57 -20.92
N LEU A 145 7.06 20.06 -22.12
CA LEU A 145 7.53 21.43 -22.31
C LEU A 145 6.33 22.33 -22.55
N THR A 146 6.09 23.26 -21.63
CA THR A 146 4.92 24.16 -21.66
C THR A 146 5.36 25.60 -21.87
N SER A 147 4.46 26.42 -22.41
CA SER A 147 4.71 27.87 -22.59
C SER A 147 4.96 28.60 -21.26
N LYS A 148 4.38 28.10 -20.16
CA LYS A 148 4.56 28.63 -18.81
C LYS A 148 5.98 28.43 -18.26
N LYS A 149 6.67 27.35 -18.67
CA LYS A 149 8.02 27.04 -18.19
C LYS A 149 8.86 26.49 -19.34
N ASN A 150 9.72 27.36 -19.88
CA ASN A 150 10.59 27.05 -21.02
C ASN A 150 11.77 26.12 -20.70
N LYS A 151 11.88 25.63 -19.45
CA LYS A 151 12.96 24.72 -19.05
C LYS A 151 12.42 23.30 -18.98
N GLU A 152 13.11 22.41 -19.66
CA GLU A 152 12.90 20.97 -19.61
C GLU A 152 13.01 20.44 -18.18
N LEU A 153 12.08 19.56 -17.80
CA LEU A 153 12.18 18.82 -16.55
C LEU A 153 13.34 17.84 -16.66
N SER A 154 14.32 17.99 -15.79
CA SER A 154 15.42 17.04 -15.68
C SER A 154 15.05 16.00 -14.64
N ILE A 155 14.62 14.83 -15.11
CA ILE A 155 14.25 13.70 -14.26
C ILE A 155 15.48 12.82 -14.10
N THR A 156 15.89 12.62 -12.86
CA THR A 156 17.04 11.78 -12.52
C THR A 156 16.64 10.33 -12.35
N ASN A 157 17.61 9.40 -12.51
CA ASN A 157 17.39 7.99 -12.20
C ASN A 157 16.97 7.77 -10.73
N THR A 158 17.48 8.59 -9.81
CA THR A 158 17.09 8.53 -8.40
C THR A 158 15.61 8.87 -8.21
N GLN A 159 15.10 9.91 -8.88
CA GLN A 159 13.67 10.24 -8.84
C GLN A 159 12.81 9.12 -9.42
N MET A 160 13.19 8.56 -10.57
CA MET A 160 12.48 7.42 -11.17
C MET A 160 12.45 6.21 -10.23
N GLN A 161 13.54 5.91 -9.54
CA GLN A 161 13.59 4.82 -8.56
C GLN A 161 12.73 5.11 -7.34
N THR A 162 12.70 6.35 -6.85
CA THR A 162 11.79 6.76 -5.76
C THR A 162 10.34 6.54 -6.17
N TRP A 163 9.94 7.04 -7.34
CA TRP A 163 8.57 6.85 -7.85
C TRP A 163 8.22 5.38 -8.03
N HIS A 164 9.14 4.58 -8.57
CA HIS A 164 8.97 3.13 -8.72
C HIS A 164 8.69 2.44 -7.38
N ASN A 165 9.49 2.74 -6.35
CA ASN A 165 9.32 2.18 -5.02
C ASN A 165 7.99 2.59 -4.39
N GLU A 166 7.63 3.88 -4.46
CA GLU A 166 6.39 4.38 -3.87
C GLU A 166 5.13 3.81 -4.54
N ILE A 167 5.18 3.55 -5.85
CA ILE A 167 4.11 2.85 -6.56
C ILE A 167 4.05 1.38 -6.10
N LEU A 168 5.18 0.69 -6.03
CA LEU A 168 5.22 -0.71 -5.58
C LEU A 168 4.71 -0.89 -4.15
N LYS A 169 4.96 0.06 -3.25
CA LYS A 169 4.46 0.02 -1.87
C LYS A 169 2.94 -0.11 -1.80
N ARG A 170 2.21 0.59 -2.68
CA ARG A 170 0.76 0.82 -2.55
C ARG A 170 -0.08 0.06 -3.57
N LEU A 171 0.49 -0.33 -4.70
CA LEU A 171 -0.21 -1.07 -5.74
C LEU A 171 0.13 -2.57 -5.70
N PRO A 172 -0.83 -3.46 -6.06
CA PRO A 172 -0.64 -4.90 -6.00
C PRO A 172 0.20 -5.43 -7.17
N LEU A 173 1.48 -5.08 -7.18
CA LEU A 173 2.46 -5.51 -8.16
C LEU A 173 3.51 -6.41 -7.52
N SER A 174 4.06 -7.33 -8.31
CA SER A 174 5.23 -8.09 -7.89
C SER A 174 6.47 -7.19 -7.81
N ARG A 175 7.56 -7.66 -7.18
CA ARG A 175 8.82 -6.89 -7.02
C ARG A 175 9.35 -6.35 -8.36
N ASN A 176 9.17 -7.12 -9.43
CA ASN A 176 9.58 -6.75 -10.79
C ASN A 176 8.37 -6.49 -11.71
N GLY A 177 7.18 -6.28 -11.13
CA GLY A 177 5.91 -6.13 -11.83
C GLY A 177 5.64 -4.72 -12.37
N LEU A 178 6.57 -3.79 -12.18
CA LEU A 178 6.44 -2.39 -12.61
C LEU A 178 7.63 -1.99 -13.49
N GLN A 179 7.33 -1.41 -14.64
CA GLN A 179 8.28 -0.73 -15.51
C GLN A 179 7.84 0.72 -15.71
N LEU A 180 8.68 1.66 -15.26
CA LEU A 180 8.53 3.07 -15.57
C LEU A 180 9.50 3.43 -16.71
N ILE A 181 8.98 3.90 -17.83
CA ILE A 181 9.75 4.19 -19.03
C ILE A 181 9.78 5.71 -19.20
N LEU A 182 10.94 6.32 -19.00
CA LEU A 182 11.10 7.76 -19.25
C LEU A 182 11.22 8.00 -20.76
N HIS A 183 10.32 8.83 -21.29
CA HIS A 183 10.34 9.30 -22.67
C HIS A 183 11.05 10.65 -22.78
N ASP A 184 11.50 11.00 -23.98
CA ASP A 184 11.93 12.35 -24.31
C ASP A 184 10.80 13.37 -24.05
N SER A 185 11.17 14.62 -23.79
CA SER A 185 10.16 15.64 -23.51
C SER A 185 9.26 15.90 -24.71
N LEU A 186 7.95 15.99 -24.46
CA LEU A 186 6.95 16.33 -25.46
C LEU A 186 6.75 17.85 -25.50
N ASP A 187 7.00 18.46 -26.66
CA ASP A 187 6.83 19.89 -26.85
C ASP A 187 5.37 20.27 -27.08
N ILE A 188 4.77 20.92 -26.07
CA ILE A 188 3.40 21.42 -26.09
C ILE A 188 3.34 22.94 -25.85
N ARG A 189 4.38 23.68 -26.23
CA ARG A 189 4.45 25.14 -26.01
C ARG A 189 3.49 25.96 -26.87
N GLY A 190 2.89 25.38 -27.91
CA GLY A 190 1.93 26.10 -28.74
C GLY A 190 0.61 26.38 -28.00
N ASP A 191 0.01 27.55 -28.22
CA ASP A 191 -1.21 28.01 -27.53
C ASP A 191 -2.39 27.04 -27.61
N VAL A 192 -2.44 26.21 -28.67
CA VAL A 192 -3.47 25.16 -28.82
C VAL A 192 -3.40 24.06 -27.75
N TYR A 193 -2.29 23.96 -27.02
CA TYR A 193 -2.05 22.99 -25.95
C TYR A 193 -2.06 23.63 -24.55
N ASP A 194 -2.59 24.85 -24.42
CA ASP A 194 -2.67 25.54 -23.13
C ASP A 194 -3.44 24.71 -22.09
N LEU A 195 -2.71 24.18 -21.10
CA LEU A 195 -3.22 23.30 -20.05
C LEU A 195 -4.19 23.99 -19.09
N ASP A 196 -4.30 25.32 -19.13
CA ASP A 196 -5.30 26.07 -18.37
C ASP A 196 -6.68 25.96 -19.02
N THR A 197 -6.73 25.67 -20.32
CA THR A 197 -7.97 25.49 -21.07
C THR A 197 -8.38 24.02 -21.16
N TRP A 198 -9.69 23.78 -21.18
CA TRP A 198 -10.22 22.43 -21.42
C TRP A 198 -9.71 21.82 -22.74
N PHE A 199 -9.71 22.61 -23.81
CA PHE A 199 -9.28 22.15 -25.13
C PHE A 199 -7.79 21.82 -25.19
N GLY A 200 -6.93 22.61 -24.55
CA GLY A 200 -5.50 22.32 -24.48
C GLY A 200 -5.22 21.05 -23.68
N ARG A 201 -5.88 20.86 -22.52
CA ARG A 201 -5.83 19.60 -21.76
C ARG A 201 -6.25 18.39 -22.58
N LEU A 202 -7.38 18.48 -23.29
CA LEU A 202 -7.87 17.39 -24.14
C LEU A 202 -6.91 17.07 -25.30
N ARG A 203 -6.29 18.09 -25.91
CA ARG A 203 -5.32 17.89 -27.00
C ARG A 203 -4.04 17.24 -26.49
N THR A 204 -3.49 17.71 -25.39
CA THR A 204 -2.31 17.11 -24.75
C THR A 204 -2.59 15.66 -24.34
N TRP A 205 -3.74 15.39 -23.73
CA TRP A 205 -4.16 14.03 -23.39
C TRP A 205 -4.23 13.13 -24.63
N ASN A 206 -4.80 13.60 -25.75
CA ASN A 206 -4.85 12.80 -26.99
C ASN A 206 -3.45 12.48 -27.55
N LEU A 207 -2.49 13.41 -27.45
CA LEU A 207 -1.10 13.16 -27.87
C LEU A 207 -0.46 12.07 -27.00
N LEU A 208 -0.59 12.17 -25.68
CA LEU A 208 -0.05 11.19 -24.74
C LEU A 208 -0.69 9.81 -24.98
N LYS A 209 -2.01 9.77 -25.15
CA LYS A 209 -2.74 8.54 -25.48
C LYS A 209 -2.23 7.89 -26.76
N HIS A 210 -1.97 8.68 -27.81
CA HIS A 210 -1.41 8.16 -29.05
C HIS A 210 -0.01 7.55 -28.83
N LEU A 211 0.85 8.26 -28.10
CA LEU A 211 2.20 7.80 -27.77
C LEU A 211 2.18 6.52 -26.92
N LYS A 212 1.28 6.43 -25.94
CA LYS A 212 1.04 5.21 -25.14
C LYS A 212 0.78 3.99 -26.04
N ASN A 213 -0.11 4.17 -27.01
CA ASN A 213 -0.52 3.09 -27.92
C ASN A 213 0.61 2.73 -28.89
N GLU A 214 1.36 3.71 -29.39
CA GLU A 214 2.52 3.48 -30.26
C GLU A 214 3.62 2.66 -29.57
N LEU A 215 3.84 2.93 -28.28
CA LEU A 215 4.85 2.25 -27.47
C LEU A 215 4.32 1.05 -26.68
N GLU A 216 3.07 0.63 -26.94
CA GLU A 216 2.42 -0.53 -26.31
C GLU A 216 2.54 -0.54 -24.77
N CYS A 217 2.31 0.61 -24.15
CA CYS A 217 2.32 0.76 -22.69
C CYS A 217 0.91 0.58 -22.09
N ASP A 218 0.82 0.07 -20.86
CA ASP A 218 -0.46 -0.03 -20.13
C ASP A 218 -1.02 1.37 -19.84
N GLY A 219 -0.15 2.32 -19.46
CA GLY A 219 -0.55 3.70 -19.15
C GLY A 219 0.49 4.75 -19.54
N VAL A 220 0.09 6.02 -19.54
CA VAL A 220 0.98 7.17 -19.77
C VAL A 220 0.68 8.31 -18.80
N ILE A 221 1.75 8.93 -18.28
CA ILE A 221 1.70 10.04 -17.35
C ILE A 221 2.52 11.19 -17.93
N GLY A 222 1.83 12.26 -18.32
CA GLY A 222 2.47 13.53 -18.67
C GLY A 222 2.89 14.29 -17.41
N LEU A 223 4.13 14.78 -17.35
CA LEU A 223 4.62 15.58 -16.23
C LEU A 223 4.63 17.06 -16.59
N SER A 224 3.64 17.78 -16.06
CA SER A 224 3.56 19.23 -16.17
C SER A 224 4.55 19.91 -15.24
N PRO A 225 5.35 20.87 -15.72
CA PRO A 225 6.37 21.54 -14.91
C PRO A 225 5.82 22.70 -14.07
N ALA A 226 4.52 22.99 -14.20
CA ALA A 226 3.80 24.07 -13.54
C ALA A 226 2.35 23.67 -13.30
N LYS A 227 1.74 24.33 -12.31
CA LYS A 227 0.32 24.19 -11.98
C LYS A 227 -0.56 24.59 -13.17
N MET A 228 -1.69 23.89 -13.30
CA MET A 228 -2.68 24.10 -14.35
C MET A 228 -3.82 24.92 -13.76
N ASP A 229 -3.93 26.16 -14.19
CA ASP A 229 -4.86 27.13 -13.62
C ASP A 229 -6.23 26.94 -14.29
N LEU A 230 -7.26 26.64 -13.49
CA LEU A 230 -8.61 26.65 -13.98
C LEU A 230 -9.12 28.09 -13.91
N ASN A 231 -9.19 28.77 -15.06
CA ASN A 231 -9.51 30.20 -15.21
C ASN A 231 -10.83 30.70 -14.58
N ASP A 232 -11.55 29.88 -13.80
CA ASP A 232 -12.79 30.25 -13.12
C ASP A 232 -12.90 29.69 -11.68
N GLN A 233 -11.85 29.08 -11.12
CA GLN A 233 -11.84 28.58 -9.74
C GLN A 233 -10.53 28.94 -9.03
N LYS A 234 -10.61 29.18 -7.71
CA LYS A 234 -9.43 29.49 -6.87
C LYS A 234 -8.43 28.33 -6.74
N ASP A 235 -8.69 27.20 -7.39
CA ASP A 235 -7.94 25.97 -7.24
C ASP A 235 -7.25 25.59 -8.54
N ALA A 236 -5.92 25.58 -8.51
CA ALA A 236 -5.09 25.01 -9.55
C ALA A 236 -5.10 23.47 -9.45
N LEU A 237 -5.14 22.80 -10.61
CA LEU A 237 -5.08 21.33 -10.68
C LEU A 237 -3.65 20.82 -10.52
N SER A 238 -3.51 19.77 -9.70
CA SER A 238 -2.30 18.97 -9.59
C SER A 238 -2.29 17.75 -10.51
N GLY A 239 -3.44 17.39 -11.09
CA GLY A 239 -3.61 16.24 -11.97
C GLY A 239 -4.91 16.33 -12.75
N PHE A 240 -4.98 15.67 -13.92
CA PHE A 240 -6.23 15.41 -14.63
C PHE A 240 -6.13 14.19 -15.55
N THR A 241 -7.27 13.53 -15.74
CA THR A 241 -7.45 12.44 -16.70
C THR A 241 -8.77 12.59 -17.45
N PHE A 242 -8.82 12.09 -18.68
CA PHE A 242 -10.06 11.86 -19.43
C PHE A 242 -10.32 10.35 -19.64
N GLY A 243 -9.70 9.51 -18.80
CA GLY A 243 -9.68 8.06 -18.93
C GLY A 243 -8.62 7.54 -19.90
N ALA A 244 -8.84 6.32 -20.41
CA ALA A 244 -7.96 5.62 -21.37
C ALA A 244 -6.49 5.53 -20.93
N ASP A 245 -6.28 5.25 -19.63
CA ASP A 245 -4.96 5.03 -19.03
C ASP A 245 -3.96 6.16 -19.29
N THR A 246 -4.47 7.39 -19.36
CA THR A 246 -3.71 8.58 -19.76
C THR A 246 -4.04 9.72 -18.80
N THR A 247 -3.03 10.22 -18.10
CA THR A 247 -3.16 11.34 -17.15
C THR A 247 -2.05 12.37 -17.38
N VAL A 248 -2.27 13.60 -16.90
CA VAL A 248 -1.23 14.62 -16.76
C VAL A 248 -1.21 15.07 -15.31
N ILE A 249 -0.03 15.07 -14.69
CA ILE A 249 0.17 15.48 -13.30
C ILE A 249 1.20 16.58 -13.19
N LEU A 250 1.14 17.34 -12.11
CA LEU A 250 2.18 18.29 -11.72
C LEU A 250 3.40 17.51 -11.22
N GLU A 251 4.58 17.84 -11.75
CA GLU A 251 5.85 17.46 -11.12
C GLU A 251 6.16 18.45 -10.00
N ASN A 252 6.16 17.97 -8.76
CA ASN A 252 6.39 18.76 -7.55
C ASN A 252 7.32 18.05 -6.55
N GLY A 253 8.29 17.28 -7.03
CA GLY A 253 9.23 16.55 -6.18
C GLY A 253 8.61 15.27 -5.62
N ASP A 254 8.75 15.06 -4.30
CA ASP A 254 8.39 13.79 -3.65
C ASP A 254 6.89 13.48 -3.72
N GLU A 255 6.03 14.52 -3.70
CA GLU A 255 4.57 14.37 -3.83
C GLU A 255 4.11 13.86 -5.21
N THR A 256 4.98 13.92 -6.22
CA THR A 256 4.68 13.43 -7.56
C THR A 256 4.32 11.94 -7.51
N ALA A 257 5.02 11.16 -6.68
CA ALA A 257 4.84 9.71 -6.62
C ALA A 257 3.44 9.32 -6.14
N ILE A 258 2.92 9.99 -5.10
CA ILE A 258 1.59 9.67 -4.60
C ILE A 258 0.50 10.11 -5.56
N THR A 259 0.72 11.22 -6.26
CA THR A 259 -0.16 11.67 -7.34
C THR A 259 -0.17 10.66 -8.50
N MET A 260 0.98 10.06 -8.85
CA MET A 260 1.02 8.97 -9.82
C MET A 260 0.19 7.76 -9.36
N VAL A 261 0.31 7.34 -8.10
CA VAL A 261 -0.46 6.22 -7.55
C VAL A 261 -1.97 6.49 -7.61
N HIS A 262 -2.37 7.70 -7.21
CA HIS A 262 -3.76 8.16 -7.27
C HIS A 262 -4.31 8.09 -8.71
N GLU A 263 -3.59 8.67 -9.66
CA GLU A 263 -4.04 8.77 -11.05
C GLU A 263 -3.99 7.44 -11.81
N ILE A 264 -2.99 6.58 -11.52
CA ILE A 264 -2.96 5.20 -12.05
C ILE A 264 -4.20 4.44 -11.58
N SER A 265 -4.66 4.67 -10.35
CA SER A 265 -5.82 3.97 -9.80
C SER A 265 -7.13 4.38 -10.48
N HIS A 266 -7.25 5.64 -10.92
CA HIS A 266 -8.36 6.08 -11.75
C HIS A 266 -8.46 5.36 -13.10
N PHE A 267 -7.35 4.84 -13.65
CA PHE A 267 -7.40 4.04 -14.88
C PHE A 267 -8.29 2.79 -14.72
N TYR A 268 -8.37 2.31 -13.49
CA TYR A 268 -9.13 1.14 -13.09
C TYR A 268 -10.39 1.52 -12.30
N GLN A 269 -10.94 2.71 -12.54
CA GLN A 269 -12.22 3.18 -11.98
C GLN A 269 -12.26 3.29 -10.45
N VAL A 270 -11.10 3.36 -9.78
CA VAL A 270 -11.06 3.69 -8.36
C VAL A 270 -11.50 5.14 -8.21
N GLY A 271 -12.50 5.40 -7.39
CA GLY A 271 -13.06 6.72 -7.14
C GLY A 271 -12.28 7.53 -6.10
N ASP A 272 -12.44 8.84 -6.16
CA ASP A 272 -11.93 9.77 -5.17
C ASP A 272 -12.53 9.52 -3.78
N GLU A 273 -11.77 9.91 -2.76
CA GLU A 273 -12.13 9.88 -1.35
C GLU A 273 -11.92 11.26 -0.70
N TYR A 274 -12.31 12.32 -1.40
CA TYR A 274 -12.37 13.68 -0.86
C TYR A 274 -13.63 14.44 -1.29
N ALA A 275 -13.94 15.52 -0.57
CA ALA A 275 -15.13 16.32 -0.83
C ALA A 275 -15.07 16.98 -2.22
N GLY A 276 -16.13 16.79 -3.01
CA GLY A 276 -16.22 17.30 -4.37
C GLY A 276 -15.57 16.42 -5.44
N GLY A 277 -14.91 15.33 -5.07
CA GLY A 277 -14.31 14.37 -6.00
C GLY A 277 -15.33 13.53 -6.79
N GLN A 278 -14.82 12.73 -7.72
CA GLN A 278 -15.53 11.71 -8.48
C GLN A 278 -15.52 10.39 -7.71
N LEU A 279 -16.59 10.12 -6.96
CA LEU A 279 -16.71 8.94 -6.11
C LEU A 279 -17.16 7.73 -6.92
N ASN A 280 -16.66 6.55 -6.57
CA ASN A 280 -17.14 5.27 -7.11
C ASN A 280 -17.46 4.27 -5.97
N PRO A 281 -18.63 4.38 -5.33
CA PRO A 281 -19.01 3.51 -4.21
C PRO A 281 -19.12 2.02 -4.56
N GLU A 282 -19.14 1.65 -5.85
CA GLU A 282 -19.14 0.25 -6.29
C GLU A 282 -17.74 -0.38 -6.25
N VAL A 283 -16.68 0.45 -6.29
CA VAL A 283 -15.28 0.01 -6.32
C VAL A 283 -14.59 0.23 -4.97
N ASN A 284 -14.63 1.46 -4.47
CA ASN A 284 -14.12 1.82 -3.15
C ASN A 284 -15.15 2.72 -2.46
N ILE A 285 -15.73 2.21 -1.38
CA ILE A 285 -16.74 2.96 -0.64
C ILE A 285 -16.09 4.22 -0.06
N PRO A 286 -16.58 5.43 -0.42
CA PRO A 286 -16.01 6.66 0.12
C PRO A 286 -16.38 6.81 1.60
N PRO A 287 -15.57 7.56 2.38
CA PRO A 287 -15.85 7.85 3.78
C PRO A 287 -17.29 8.28 4.08
N TYR A 288 -17.81 7.85 5.23
CA TYR A 288 -19.17 8.14 5.66
C TYR A 288 -19.47 9.64 5.64
N GLY A 289 -20.56 10.01 4.97
CA GLY A 289 -20.99 11.41 4.84
C GLY A 289 -20.22 12.23 3.80
N MET A 290 -19.17 11.66 3.20
CA MET A 290 -18.46 12.29 2.08
C MET A 290 -19.41 12.51 0.90
N LYS A 291 -19.28 13.65 0.22
CA LYS A 291 -20.12 14.04 -0.91
C LYS A 291 -19.26 14.40 -2.10
N GLY A 292 -19.71 13.98 -3.27
CA GLY A 292 -19.05 14.25 -4.54
C GLY A 292 -20.00 13.97 -5.70
N THR A 293 -19.42 13.67 -6.85
CA THR A 293 -20.15 13.26 -8.05
C THR A 293 -19.94 11.79 -8.33
N ASP A 294 -20.93 11.12 -8.92
CA ASP A 294 -20.79 9.74 -9.36
C ASP A 294 -19.84 9.70 -10.57
N MET A 295 -18.76 8.90 -10.46
CA MET A 295 -17.77 8.71 -11.51
C MET A 295 -18.38 8.11 -12.79
N LEU A 296 -19.29 7.14 -12.66
CA LEU A 296 -19.91 6.42 -13.78
C LEU A 296 -21.07 7.21 -14.38
N HIS A 297 -21.70 8.10 -13.60
CA HIS A 297 -22.80 8.95 -14.03
C HIS A 297 -22.53 10.44 -13.77
N PRO A 298 -21.64 11.08 -14.55
CA PRO A 298 -21.28 12.48 -14.36
C PRO A 298 -22.51 13.41 -14.28
N GLY A 299 -22.54 14.26 -13.25
CA GLY A 299 -23.67 15.14 -12.96
C GLY A 299 -24.67 14.56 -11.94
N THR A 300 -24.52 13.29 -11.56
CA THR A 300 -25.26 12.70 -10.44
C THR A 300 -24.48 12.89 -9.14
N ALA A 301 -25.17 13.25 -8.06
CA ALA A 301 -24.54 13.38 -6.74
C ALA A 301 -24.30 11.99 -6.13
N ALA A 302 -23.09 11.74 -5.66
CA ALA A 302 -22.71 10.54 -4.92
C ALA A 302 -22.37 10.88 -3.46
N ARG A 303 -22.53 9.90 -2.56
CA ARG A 303 -22.15 10.06 -1.15
C ARG A 303 -21.75 8.75 -0.48
N GLY A 304 -20.86 8.83 0.51
CA GLY A 304 -20.54 7.71 1.41
C GLY A 304 -21.68 7.44 2.38
N LEU A 305 -22.23 6.23 2.33
CA LEU A 305 -23.39 5.81 3.14
C LEU A 305 -23.03 4.81 4.24
N ASN A 306 -21.84 4.21 4.18
CA ASN A 306 -21.44 3.16 5.11
C ASN A 306 -20.87 3.77 6.41
N PRO A 307 -21.52 3.59 7.57
CA PRO A 307 -21.08 4.20 8.83
C PRO A 307 -19.77 3.62 9.38
N TYR A 308 -19.28 2.51 8.83
CA TYR A 308 -18.04 1.86 9.27
C TYR A 308 -16.80 2.33 8.51
N ILE A 309 -16.98 3.05 7.40
CA ILE A 309 -15.88 3.59 6.60
C ILE A 309 -15.69 5.05 6.99
N HIS A 310 -14.60 5.35 7.68
CA HIS A 310 -14.32 6.70 8.19
C HIS A 310 -13.23 7.37 7.37
N GLY A 311 -13.31 8.68 7.23
CA GLY A 311 -12.25 9.48 6.61
C GLY A 311 -11.22 9.86 7.65
N GLY A 312 -10.01 10.20 7.21
CA GLY A 312 -9.03 10.85 8.06
C GLY A 312 -9.49 12.25 8.49
N LYS A 313 -8.71 12.85 9.39
CA LYS A 313 -9.07 14.13 10.03
C LYS A 313 -8.92 15.34 9.14
N ASN A 314 -8.26 15.21 7.99
CA ASN A 314 -7.86 16.33 7.13
C ASN A 314 -7.08 17.39 7.93
N ASP A 315 -5.99 16.97 8.55
CA ASP A 315 -5.09 17.78 9.37
C ASP A 315 -3.63 17.55 8.98
N GLU A 316 -2.69 18.12 9.74
CA GLU A 316 -1.24 18.04 9.46
C GLU A 316 -0.68 16.60 9.47
N LYS A 317 -1.45 15.61 9.92
CA LYS A 317 -1.03 14.20 10.05
C LYS A 317 -1.85 13.23 9.22
N GLN A 318 -3.01 13.64 8.70
CA GLN A 318 -3.94 12.75 8.02
C GLN A 318 -4.72 13.46 6.95
N GLY A 319 -4.92 12.81 5.80
CA GLY A 319 -5.77 13.34 4.74
C GLY A 319 -7.25 13.16 4.94
N SER A 320 -7.96 13.49 3.87
CA SER A 320 -9.40 13.30 3.76
C SER A 320 -9.82 11.88 3.36
N GLY A 321 -8.90 11.08 2.79
CA GLY A 321 -9.16 9.71 2.33
C GLY A 321 -9.57 8.76 3.46
N THR A 322 -10.00 7.55 3.11
CA THR A 322 -10.40 6.51 4.07
C THR A 322 -9.29 6.23 5.08
N LEU A 323 -9.64 6.27 6.36
CA LEU A 323 -8.75 5.98 7.47
C LEU A 323 -8.34 4.51 7.46
N ILE A 324 -7.03 4.28 7.54
CA ILE A 324 -6.43 2.96 7.66
C ILE A 324 -5.74 2.92 9.02
N THR A 325 -6.32 2.18 9.95
CA THR A 325 -5.77 2.15 11.32
C THR A 325 -4.57 1.22 11.42
N SER A 326 -3.67 1.48 12.37
CA SER A 326 -2.55 0.55 12.64
C SER A 326 -3.01 -0.87 13.01
N SER A 327 -4.23 -1.03 13.53
CA SER A 327 -4.82 -2.34 13.84
C SER A 327 -5.14 -3.19 12.61
N GLN A 328 -5.23 -2.57 11.44
CA GLN A 328 -5.37 -3.24 10.15
C GLN A 328 -4.06 -3.80 9.61
N ILE A 329 -2.96 -3.57 10.34
CA ILE A 329 -1.62 -4.09 10.04
C ILE A 329 -1.17 -3.66 8.65
N PRO A 330 -0.95 -2.36 8.41
CA PRO A 330 -0.30 -1.93 7.18
C PRO A 330 1.18 -2.29 7.18
N TYR A 331 1.70 -2.72 6.02
CA TYR A 331 3.06 -3.21 5.86
C TYR A 331 3.74 -2.65 4.61
N ASP A 332 4.87 -1.97 4.77
CA ASP A 332 5.73 -1.56 3.67
C ASP A 332 6.60 -2.72 3.19
N SER A 333 6.21 -3.34 2.07
CA SER A 333 6.94 -4.47 1.48
C SER A 333 8.25 -4.08 0.81
N VAL A 334 8.52 -2.79 0.57
CA VAL A 334 9.76 -2.33 -0.06
C VAL A 334 10.81 -2.05 0.99
N GLU A 335 10.41 -1.43 2.12
CA GLU A 335 11.27 -1.12 3.27
C GLU A 335 11.26 -2.18 4.37
N HIS A 336 10.43 -3.22 4.21
CA HIS A 336 10.27 -4.34 5.14
C HIS A 336 9.86 -3.90 6.54
N LYS A 337 8.82 -3.06 6.62
CA LYS A 337 8.44 -2.40 7.88
C LYS A 337 6.94 -2.42 8.13
N LEU A 338 6.53 -2.85 9.33
CA LEU A 338 5.18 -2.64 9.82
C LEU A 338 4.92 -1.18 10.18
N ILE A 339 3.80 -0.64 9.71
CA ILE A 339 3.41 0.74 9.94
C ILE A 339 2.56 0.80 11.22
N ARG A 340 3.07 1.52 12.22
CA ARG A 340 2.55 1.53 13.61
C ARG A 340 1.71 2.75 13.96
N HIS A 341 1.22 3.47 12.96
CA HIS A 341 0.35 4.63 13.12
C HIS A 341 -0.77 4.56 12.08
N ASP A 342 -1.78 5.40 12.28
CA ASP A 342 -2.93 5.46 11.37
C ASP A 342 -2.56 6.25 10.12
N MET A 343 -2.90 5.71 8.97
CA MET A 343 -2.72 6.30 7.65
C MET A 343 -4.06 6.64 7.02
N THR A 344 -4.02 7.20 5.82
CA THR A 344 -5.22 7.51 5.02
C THR A 344 -5.04 7.01 3.60
N SER A 345 -6.15 6.72 2.93
CA SER A 345 -6.14 6.26 1.54
C SER A 345 -5.49 7.29 0.61
N TYR A 346 -4.70 6.83 -0.36
CA TYR A 346 -4.14 7.67 -1.43
C TYR A 346 -5.20 8.26 -2.37
N MET A 347 -6.45 7.81 -2.30
CA MET A 347 -7.56 8.42 -3.03
C MET A 347 -8.12 9.69 -2.36
N GLY A 348 -7.60 10.07 -1.18
CA GLY A 348 -7.89 11.34 -0.53
C GLY A 348 -7.12 12.53 -1.12
N LYS A 349 -7.31 13.70 -0.50
CA LYS A 349 -6.62 14.96 -0.81
C LYS A 349 -6.12 15.67 0.47
N ASP A 350 -5.23 16.64 0.25
CA ASP A 350 -4.75 17.73 1.12
C ASP A 350 -3.71 17.36 2.19
N GLY A 351 -2.58 18.09 2.25
CA GLY A 351 -2.00 18.61 3.50
C GLY A 351 -0.88 17.84 4.24
N TYR A 352 -0.52 16.63 3.84
CA TYR A 352 0.39 15.77 4.64
C TYR A 352 1.46 15.07 3.81
N ALA A 353 2.43 14.52 4.53
CA ALA A 353 3.59 13.87 3.95
C ALA A 353 3.19 12.58 3.20
N MET A 354 3.87 12.32 2.07
CA MET A 354 3.63 11.16 1.20
C MET A 354 3.55 9.82 1.97
N GLN A 355 4.26 9.70 3.08
CA GLN A 355 4.32 8.48 3.88
C GLN A 355 3.01 8.14 4.60
N GLU A 356 2.08 9.09 4.80
CA GLU A 356 0.81 8.82 5.49
C GLU A 356 -0.32 8.38 4.54
N TYR A 357 -0.02 8.27 3.25
CA TYR A 357 -0.96 7.77 2.24
C TYR A 357 -0.74 6.28 1.99
N TRP A 358 -1.81 5.48 1.96
CA TRP A 358 -1.74 4.02 1.77
C TRP A 358 -2.91 3.45 0.99
N THR A 359 -2.87 2.15 0.70
CA THR A 359 -3.94 1.44 -0.01
C THR A 359 -4.96 0.85 0.95
N THR A 360 -6.25 0.88 0.61
CA THR A 360 -7.29 0.19 1.37
C THR A 360 -7.47 -1.24 0.86
N GLY A 361 -8.09 -2.10 1.67
CA GLY A 361 -8.41 -3.48 1.26
C GLY A 361 -9.33 -3.56 0.03
N MET A 362 -10.28 -2.63 -0.09
CA MET A 362 -11.19 -2.53 -1.24
C MET A 362 -10.41 -2.24 -2.53
N ILE A 363 -9.55 -1.21 -2.49
CA ILE A 363 -8.75 -0.80 -3.65
C ILE A 363 -7.76 -1.90 -4.04
N TRP A 364 -7.06 -2.50 -3.06
CA TRP A 364 -6.12 -3.58 -3.30
C TRP A 364 -6.78 -4.78 -4.00
N LYS A 365 -7.93 -5.23 -3.49
CA LYS A 365 -8.71 -6.33 -4.07
C LYS A 365 -9.16 -6.01 -5.49
N HIS A 366 -9.69 -4.81 -5.71
CA HIS A 366 -10.18 -4.36 -7.01
C HIS A 366 -9.06 -4.34 -8.07
N LEU A 367 -7.93 -3.72 -7.75
CA LEU A 367 -6.79 -3.64 -8.68
C LEU A 367 -6.24 -5.04 -9.03
N ILE A 368 -6.21 -5.97 -8.07
CA ILE A 368 -5.86 -7.37 -8.37
C ILE A 368 -6.85 -7.98 -9.35
N GLN A 369 -8.15 -7.74 -9.21
CA GLN A 369 -9.17 -8.27 -10.12
C GLN A 369 -9.00 -7.71 -11.53
N GLU A 370 -8.84 -6.39 -11.67
CA GLU A 370 -8.66 -5.72 -12.95
C GLU A 370 -7.37 -6.16 -13.66
N TRP A 371 -6.28 -6.35 -12.92
CA TRP A 371 -4.98 -6.68 -13.53
C TRP A 371 -4.76 -8.16 -13.81
N ARG A 372 -5.56 -9.05 -13.22
CA ARG A 372 -5.58 -10.48 -13.59
C ARG A 372 -6.21 -10.70 -14.97
N ILE A 373 -7.10 -9.81 -15.42
CA ILE A 373 -7.99 -10.06 -16.57
C ILE A 373 -7.34 -9.83 -17.95
N THR A 374 -6.08 -9.43 -18.02
CA THR A 374 -5.38 -9.33 -19.33
C THR A 374 -4.87 -10.70 -19.80
N GLU A 375 -5.78 -11.51 -20.35
CA GLU A 375 -5.50 -12.53 -21.39
C GLU A 375 -6.37 -12.30 -22.62
#